data_AF-A0A349QZY0-F1
#
_entry.id   AF-A0A349QZY0-F1
#
_cell.length_a   1.000
_cell.length_b   1.000
_cell.length_c   1.000
_cell.angle_alpha   90.00
_cell.angle_beta   90.00
_cell.angle_gamma   90.00
#
_symmetry.space_group_name_H-M   'P 1'
#
loop_
_entity.id
_entity.type
_entity.pdbx_description
1 polymer ?
#
loop_
_entity_poly.entity_id
_entity_poly.type
_entity_poly.pdbx_seq_one_letter_code
_entity_poly.pdbx_strand_id
1 'polypeptide(L)'
;MEILAKYKFADWLYNRFVENYKNQNVVEAFIFLDILSRYQMFAMEVRKLSDQRRHIKELYRDINKALKNGTAHKLFLTGEEGTAEFKREMKAYEDYLREQGFSESYITECVSDKAMNYYGNS
;
A
#
# COMPACT_ATOMS: atom_id res chain seq x y z
N MET A 1 2.59 4.89 -12.33
CA MET A 1 3.13 5.70 -11.22
C MET A 1 4.63 5.54 -11.23
N GLU A 2 5.37 6.63 -11.42
CA GLU A 2 6.83 6.60 -11.27
C GLU A 2 7.16 6.49 -9.78
N ILE A 3 7.81 5.42 -9.37
CA ILE A 3 8.18 5.21 -7.98
C ILE A 3 9.50 5.94 -7.75
N LEU A 4 9.42 7.05 -7.03
CA LEU A 4 10.61 7.85 -6.75
C LEU A 4 11.44 7.16 -5.68
N ALA A 5 12.70 6.85 -5.99
CA ALA A 5 13.64 6.21 -5.06
C ALA A 5 13.71 6.92 -3.70
N LYS A 6 13.47 8.23 -3.67
CA LYS A 6 13.41 9.05 -2.47
C LYS A 6 12.32 8.63 -1.46
N TYR A 7 11.30 7.88 -1.87
CA TYR A 7 10.20 7.42 -0.99
C TYR A 7 10.38 5.98 -0.48
N LYS A 8 11.31 5.21 -1.06
CA LYS A 8 11.46 3.78 -0.84
C LYS A 8 11.55 3.38 0.63
N PHE A 9 12.24 4.15 1.46
CA PHE A 9 12.37 3.85 2.89
C PHE A 9 11.04 4.05 3.66
N ALA A 10 10.31 5.12 3.37
CA ALA A 10 9.01 5.37 3.99
C ALA A 10 7.99 4.32 3.56
N ASP A 11 7.97 3.98 2.27
CA ASP A 11 7.14 2.92 1.70
C ASP A 11 7.44 1.57 2.36
N TRP A 12 8.72 1.24 2.53
CA TRP A 12 9.15 0.01 3.18
C TRP A 12 8.68 -0.08 4.65
N LEU A 13 8.83 1.00 5.43
CA LEU A 13 8.34 1.03 6.82
C LEU A 13 6.82 0.84 6.89
N TYR A 14 6.08 1.55 6.04
CA TYR A 14 4.63 1.42 5.95
C TYR A 14 4.21 0.00 5.55
N ASN A 15 4.84 -0.60 4.54
CA ASN A 15 4.51 -1.95 4.07
C ASN A 15 4.80 -3.00 5.13
N ARG A 16 5.91 -2.88 5.86
CA ARG A 16 6.21 -3.80 6.96
C ARG A 16 5.24 -3.67 8.13
N PHE A 17 4.70 -2.48 8.41
CA PHE A 17 3.55 -2.35 9.30
C PHE A 17 2.34 -3.12 8.76
N VAL A 18 1.95 -2.89 7.51
CA VAL A 18 0.75 -3.51 6.90
C VAL A 18 0.83 -5.03 6.91
N GLU A 19 1.96 -5.60 6.47
CA GLU A 19 2.17 -7.05 6.43
C GLU A 19 2.12 -7.68 7.82
N ASN A 20 2.85 -7.12 8.79
CA ASN A 20 2.87 -7.67 10.15
C ASN A 20 1.51 -7.54 10.82
N TYR A 21 0.80 -6.43 10.61
CA TYR A 21 -0.54 -6.23 11.17
C TYR A 21 -1.53 -7.25 10.60
N LYS A 22 -1.51 -7.50 9.28
CA LYS A 22 -2.35 -8.51 8.61
C LYS A 22 -2.02 -9.92 9.11
N ASN A 23 -0.76 -10.21 9.37
CA ASN A 23 -0.28 -11.51 9.86
C ASN A 23 -0.39 -11.68 11.39
N GLN A 24 -1.05 -10.76 12.09
CA GLN A 24 -1.20 -10.78 13.56
C GLN A 24 0.12 -10.69 14.36
N ASN A 25 1.22 -10.30 13.71
CA ASN A 25 2.49 -9.97 14.36
C ASN A 25 2.43 -8.53 14.88
N VAL A 26 1.56 -8.29 15.87
CA VAL A 26 1.19 -6.94 16.31
C VAL A 26 2.40 -6.20 16.86
N VAL A 27 3.26 -6.84 17.64
CA VAL A 27 4.44 -6.20 18.24
C VAL A 27 5.36 -5.64 17.14
N GLU A 28 5.69 -6.46 16.15
CA GLU A 28 6.53 -6.10 15.01
C GLU A 28 5.90 -4.98 14.19
N ALA A 29 4.58 -5.04 13.94
CA ALA A 29 3.87 -3.98 13.23
C ALA A 29 4.08 -2.63 13.91
N PHE A 30 3.86 -2.55 15.23
CA PHE A 30 3.97 -1.29 15.98
C PHE A 30 5.43 -0.80 16.10
N ILE A 31 6.43 -1.67 16.02
CA ILE A 31 7.84 -1.25 15.89
C ILE A 31 8.05 -0.46 14.59
N PHE A 32 7.54 -0.95 13.46
CA PHE A 32 7.66 -0.23 12.18
C PHE A 32 6.90 1.10 12.19
N LEU A 33 5.73 1.15 12.86
CA LEU A 33 4.99 2.40 13.05
C LEU A 33 5.77 3.41 13.90
N ASP A 34 6.44 2.98 14.98
CA ASP A 34 7.28 3.85 15.80
C ASP A 34 8.45 4.42 14.99
N ILE A 35 9.13 3.57 14.20
CA ILE A 35 10.22 4.02 13.32
C ILE A 35 9.70 5.02 12.27
N LEU A 36 8.53 4.77 11.67
CA LEU A 36 7.90 5.70 10.72
C LEU A 36 7.56 7.05 11.38
N SER A 37 7.05 7.03 12.61
CA SER A 37 6.75 8.23 13.39
C SER A 37 8.01 9.05 13.67
N ARG A 38 9.09 8.39 14.12
CA ARG A 38 10.39 9.04 14.34
C ARG A 38 10.97 9.61 13.04
N TYR A 39 10.84 8.87 11.95
CA TYR A 39 11.29 9.34 10.64
C TYR A 39 10.49 10.57 10.17
N GLN A 40 9.19 10.60 10.43
CA GLN A 40 8.36 11.78 10.18
C GLN A 40 8.88 12.99 10.96
N MET A 41 9.20 12.83 12.26
CA MET A 41 9.75 13.90 13.09
C MET A 41 11.09 14.40 12.55
N PHE A 42 12.01 13.50 12.24
CA PHE A 42 13.30 13.84 11.64
C PHE A 42 13.14 14.60 10.31
N ALA A 43 12.25 14.14 9.44
CA ALA A 43 11.98 14.81 8.17
C ALA A 43 11.39 16.22 8.33
N MET A 44 10.77 16.54 9.48
CA MET A 44 10.32 17.89 9.81
C MET A 44 11.47 18.87 10.10
N GLU A 45 12.58 18.37 10.63
CA GLU A 45 13.75 19.17 11.01
C GLU A 45 14.70 19.39 9.82
N VAL A 46 14.72 18.45 8.86
CA VAL A 46 15.63 18.53 7.71
C VAL A 46 14.97 19.20 6.50
N ARG A 47 15.41 20.42 6.17
CA ARG A 47 14.87 21.21 5.04
C ARG A 47 14.96 20.49 3.68
N LYS A 48 16.01 19.69 3.46
CA LYS A 48 16.23 18.93 2.22
C LYS A 48 15.20 17.82 1.98
N LEU A 49 14.42 17.45 3.00
CA LEU A 49 13.43 16.37 2.93
C LEU A 49 11.99 16.89 2.77
N SER A 50 11.80 18.15 2.34
CA SER A 50 10.48 18.77 2.20
C SER A 50 9.48 17.92 1.40
N ASP A 51 9.94 17.32 0.30
CA ASP A 51 9.11 16.47 -0.56
C ASP A 51 8.76 15.14 0.13
N GLN A 52 9.73 14.49 0.76
CA GLN A 52 9.53 13.24 1.49
C GLN A 52 8.63 13.42 2.71
N ARG A 53 8.72 14.59 3.37
CA ARG A 53 7.93 14.92 4.56
C ARG A 53 6.44 14.79 4.31
N ARG A 54 5.97 15.27 3.14
CA ARG A 54 4.55 15.16 2.78
C ARG A 54 4.14 13.70 2.63
N HIS A 55 4.93 12.93 1.89
CA HIS A 55 4.69 11.50 1.67
C HIS A 55 4.65 10.70 2.98
N ILE A 56 5.67 10.87 3.84
CA ILE A 56 5.75 10.19 5.14
C ILE A 56 4.54 10.55 6.02
N LYS A 57 4.14 11.83 6.03
CA LYS A 57 2.97 12.30 6.78
C LYS A 57 1.67 11.67 6.27
N GLU A 58 1.52 11.50 4.96
CA GLU A 58 0.35 10.84 4.36
C GLU A 58 0.29 9.36 4.80
N LEU A 59 1.39 8.62 4.66
CA LEU A 59 1.47 7.21 5.11
C LEU A 59 1.14 7.05 6.60
N TYR A 60 1.75 7.88 7.46
CA TYR A 60 1.50 7.84 8.90
C TYR A 60 0.05 8.17 9.25
N ARG A 61 -0.55 9.16 8.57
CA ARG A 61 -1.95 9.52 8.75
C ARG A 61 -2.87 8.38 8.35
N ASP A 62 -2.59 7.70 7.24
CA ASP A 62 -3.44 6.65 6.70
C ASP A 62 -3.45 5.43 7.62
N ILE A 63 -2.30 5.05 8.20
CA ILE A 63 -2.22 4.03 9.26
C ILE A 63 -3.08 4.43 10.47
N ASN A 64 -2.91 5.65 10.99
CA ASN A 64 -3.64 6.09 12.18
C ASN A 64 -5.15 6.16 11.94
N LYS A 65 -5.57 6.63 10.76
CA LYS A 65 -6.99 6.64 10.36
C LYS A 65 -7.54 5.21 10.32
N ALA A 66 -6.80 4.28 9.74
CA ALA A 66 -7.23 2.88 9.65
C ALA A 66 -7.26 2.18 11.01
N LEU A 67 -6.29 2.44 11.89
CA LEU A 67 -6.30 1.95 13.27
C LEU A 67 -7.51 2.49 14.04
N LYS A 68 -7.76 3.80 13.98
CA LYS A 68 -8.90 4.45 14.64
C LYS A 68 -10.24 3.86 14.17
N ASN A 69 -10.34 3.53 12.89
CA ASN A 69 -11.57 2.99 12.29
C ASN A 69 -11.66 1.45 12.37
N GLY A 70 -10.66 0.76 12.93
CA GLY A 70 -10.59 -0.70 12.94
C GLY A 70 -10.38 -1.34 11.55
N THR A 71 -9.98 -0.56 10.55
CA THR A 71 -9.80 -1.00 9.15
C THR A 71 -8.33 -1.20 8.76
N ALA A 72 -7.40 -1.24 9.71
CA ALA A 72 -5.96 -1.43 9.43
C ALA A 72 -5.65 -2.73 8.66
N HIS A 73 -6.45 -3.79 8.86
CA HIS A 73 -6.35 -5.04 8.09
C HIS A 73 -6.66 -4.88 6.59
N LYS A 74 -7.31 -3.78 6.19
CA LYS A 74 -7.66 -3.46 4.79
C LYS A 74 -6.65 -2.55 4.09
N LEU A 75 -5.56 -2.17 4.76
CA LEU A 75 -4.53 -1.34 4.14
C LEU A 75 -3.86 -2.10 2.99
N PHE A 76 -3.59 -1.39 1.90
CA PHE A 76 -2.82 -1.91 0.76
C PHE A 76 -1.36 -1.55 0.91
N LEU A 77 -0.48 -2.35 0.30
CA LEU A 77 0.92 -2.00 0.16
C LEU A 77 1.08 -0.80 -0.80
N THR A 78 2.18 -0.07 -0.67
CA THR A 78 2.51 1.09 -1.50
C THR A 78 3.85 0.91 -2.22
N GLY A 79 4.18 1.85 -3.10
CA GLY A 79 5.43 1.88 -3.85
C GLY A 79 5.62 0.66 -4.77
N GLU A 80 6.85 0.14 -4.80
CA GLU A 80 7.23 -1.03 -5.62
C GLU A 80 6.45 -2.28 -5.22
N GLU A 81 6.32 -2.52 -3.91
CA GLU A 81 5.66 -3.73 -3.40
C GLU A 81 4.15 -3.68 -3.66
N GLY A 82 3.49 -2.53 -3.47
CA GLY A 82 2.08 -2.35 -3.82
C GLY A 82 1.80 -2.49 -5.31
N THR A 83 2.69 -1.97 -6.16
CA THR A 83 2.58 -2.16 -7.62
C THR A 83 2.73 -3.64 -8.00
N ALA A 84 3.63 -4.37 -7.34
CA ALA A 84 3.83 -5.80 -7.58
C ALA A 84 2.64 -6.63 -7.08
N GLU A 85 2.10 -6.32 -5.90
CA GLU A 85 0.88 -6.94 -5.34
C GLU A 85 -0.30 -6.74 -6.30
N PHE A 86 -0.56 -5.49 -6.70
CA PHE A 86 -1.62 -5.17 -7.66
C PHE A 86 -1.50 -5.98 -8.97
N LYS A 87 -0.31 -6.01 -9.58
CA LYS A 87 -0.08 -6.77 -10.81
C LYS A 87 -0.32 -8.26 -10.63
N ARG A 88 0.08 -8.81 -9.48
CA ARG A 88 -0.15 -10.22 -9.15
C ARG A 88 -1.63 -10.53 -8.99
N GLU A 89 -2.36 -9.71 -8.26
CA GLU A 89 -3.80 -9.85 -8.04
C GLU A 89 -4.62 -9.72 -9.33
N MET A 90 -4.26 -8.77 -10.20
CA MET A 90 -4.92 -8.63 -11.50
C MET A 90 -4.65 -9.83 -12.40
N LYS A 91 -3.40 -10.30 -12.45
CA LYS A 91 -3.05 -11.49 -13.22
C LYS A 91 -3.76 -12.74 -12.70
N ALA A 92 -3.79 -12.96 -11.39
CA ALA A 92 -4.50 -14.09 -10.81
C ALA A 92 -6.01 -14.07 -11.13
N TYR A 93 -6.61 -12.88 -11.15
CA TYR A 93 -8.01 -12.71 -11.54
C TYR A 93 -8.26 -12.99 -13.02
N GLU A 94 -7.38 -12.49 -13.89
CA GLU A 94 -7.40 -12.73 -15.33
C GLU A 94 -7.27 -14.24 -15.63
N ASP A 95 -6.32 -14.92 -14.98
CA ASP A 95 -6.09 -16.36 -15.12
C ASP A 95 -7.32 -17.16 -14.64
N TYR A 96 -7.93 -16.79 -13.51
CA TYR A 96 -9.16 -17.39 -13.02
C TYR A 96 -10.31 -17.27 -14.04
N LEU A 97 -10.51 -16.10 -14.65
CA LEU A 97 -11.58 -15.92 -15.64
C LEU A 97 -11.33 -16.74 -16.92
N ARG A 98 -10.06 -16.90 -17.33
CA ARG A 98 -9.70 -17.79 -18.44
C ARG A 98 -10.00 -19.25 -18.12
N GLU A 99 -9.67 -19.71 -16.90
CA GLU A 99 -9.97 -21.07 -16.46
C GLU A 99 -11.47 -21.36 -16.44
N GLN A 100 -12.31 -20.37 -16.16
CA GLN A 100 -13.77 -20.50 -16.23
C GLN A 100 -14.33 -20.48 -17.66
N GLY A 101 -13.48 -20.29 -18.68
CA GLY A 101 -13.88 -20.32 -20.10
C GLY A 101 -14.59 -19.06 -20.60
N PHE A 102 -14.41 -17.92 -19.93
CA PHE A 102 -14.96 -16.65 -20.41
C PHE A 102 -14.24 -16.15 -21.67
N SER A 103 -14.92 -15.32 -22.47
CA SER A 103 -14.31 -14.70 -23.65
C SER A 103 -13.28 -13.64 -23.27
N GLU A 104 -12.24 -13.46 -24.09
CA GLU A 104 -11.21 -12.43 -23.84
C GLU A 104 -11.80 -11.00 -23.77
N SER A 105 -12.89 -10.72 -24.49
CA SER A 105 -13.60 -9.43 -24.40
C SER A 105 -14.19 -9.20 -23.00
N TYR A 106 -14.83 -10.23 -22.43
CA TYR A 106 -15.43 -10.16 -21.10
C TYR A 106 -14.36 -10.11 -20.00
N ILE A 107 -13.27 -10.87 -20.18
CA ILE A 107 -12.12 -10.84 -19.27
C ILE A 107 -11.52 -9.44 -19.21
N THR A 108 -11.33 -8.79 -20.37
CA THR A 108 -10.77 -7.43 -20.45
C THR A 108 -11.64 -6.41 -19.71
N GLU A 109 -12.96 -6.49 -19.89
CA GLU A 109 -13.93 -5.64 -19.18
C GLU A 109 -13.83 -5.85 -17.66
N CYS A 110 -13.91 -7.10 -17.21
CA CYS A 110 -13.86 -7.45 -15.79
C CYS A 110 -12.54 -7.04 -15.11
N VAL A 111 -11.40 -7.27 -15.77
CA VAL A 111 -10.08 -6.90 -15.23
C VAL A 111 -9.94 -5.38 -15.17
N SER A 112 -10.44 -4.65 -16.18
CA SER A 112 -10.44 -3.19 -16.18
C SER A 112 -11.29 -2.62 -15.05
N ASP A 113 -12.50 -3.14 -14.86
CA ASP A 113 -13.39 -2.75 -13.77
C ASP A 113 -12.78 -3.04 -12.40
N LYS A 114 -12.18 -4.23 -12.23
CA LYS A 114 -11.52 -4.59 -10.98
C LYS A 114 -10.30 -3.69 -10.72
N ALA A 115 -9.51 -3.39 -11.74
CA ALA A 115 -8.36 -2.51 -11.65
C ALA A 115 -8.76 -1.08 -11.22
N MET A 116 -9.85 -0.55 -11.79
CA MET A 116 -10.37 0.77 -11.42
C MET A 116 -10.83 0.82 -9.95
N ASN A 117 -11.39 -0.27 -9.44
CA ASN A 117 -11.93 -0.34 -8.08
C ASN A 117 -10.95 -0.90 -7.03
N TYR A 118 -9.73 -1.27 -7.41
CA TYR A 118 -8.83 -2.08 -6.58
C TYR A 118 -8.47 -1.42 -5.23
N TYR A 119 -8.10 -0.14 -5.24
CA TYR A 119 -7.78 0.61 -4.02
C TYR A 119 -9.01 1.16 -3.29
N GLY A 120 -10.22 0.83 -3.77
CA GLY A 120 -11.49 1.39 -3.34
C GLY A 120 -11.76 2.76 -3.97
N ASN A 121 -13.00 2.98 -4.43
CA ASN A 121 -13.49 4.34 -4.66
C ASN A 121 -13.30 5.14 -3.36
N SER A 122 -12.55 6.24 -3.48
CA SER A 122 -12.21 7.16 -2.38
C SER A 122 -13.45 7.70 -1.67
#